data_AF-A0A2E5M8P9-F1
#
_entry.id   AF-A0A2E5M8P9-F1
#
_cell.length_a   1.000
_cell.length_b   1.000
_cell.length_c   1.000
_cell.angle_alpha   90.00
_cell.angle_beta   90.00
_cell.angle_gamma   90.00
#
_symmetry.space_group_name_H-M   'P 1'
#
loop_
_entity.id
_entity.type
_entity.pdbx_description
1 polymer ?
#
loop_
_entity_poly.entity_id
_entity_poly.type
_entity_poly.pdbx_seq_one_letter_code
_entity_poly.pdbx_strand_id
1 'polypeptide(L)'
;MNYSYRFQLKRLLWKLLQRRRVLILGDGRSGTTWLSELINFDNRYIDCFEPLHGRRIVKLRDRLYPTKDDLTLTEFQRTIAANLNLRRTIDSRRVPKGVLVKEITAHLIADYAYQSNFNIILLIRNPLAVAHSKSLYGYWHTDPDLGRLTMDSSFSEIHKKCMESSLTTSRFLEYVEIWCLLYRWAFRNLKVRGNTTTVIFYENLMTDRETQIERIFARINETELFNAHKDLIINKSATPSAKTTDDSTQQAGARAEKHWLASHSPEEIDQAYEIVRLYGLYDIYNDEFAPRQTATSLEKRLA
;
A
#
# COMPACT_ATOMS: atom_id res chain seq x y z
N MET A 1 33.02 -6.22 8.96
CA MET A 1 32.49 -6.88 7.75
C MET A 1 32.47 -5.86 6.61
N ASN A 2 33.28 -6.04 5.58
CA ASN A 2 33.45 -5.08 4.48
C ASN A 2 32.12 -4.77 3.77
N TYR A 3 31.85 -3.50 3.44
CA TYR A 3 30.60 -3.04 2.82
C TYR A 3 30.25 -3.84 1.54
N SER A 4 31.28 -4.19 0.76
CA SER A 4 31.18 -5.04 -0.44
C SER A 4 30.57 -6.42 -0.15
N TYR A 5 30.96 -7.08 0.95
CA TYR A 5 30.43 -8.41 1.31
C TYR A 5 28.96 -8.37 1.71
N ARG A 6 28.54 -7.34 2.46
CA ARG A 6 27.14 -7.18 2.84
C ARG A 6 26.25 -6.97 1.62
N PHE A 7 26.70 -6.18 0.65
CA PHE A 7 25.97 -5.96 -0.60
C PHE A 7 25.88 -7.23 -1.45
N GLN A 8 26.98 -7.97 -1.60
CA GLN A 8 27.00 -9.24 -2.33
C GLN A 8 26.07 -10.28 -1.70
N LEU A 9 26.05 -10.40 -0.36
CA LEU A 9 25.15 -11.29 0.37
C LEU A 9 23.69 -10.92 0.13
N LYS A 10 23.32 -9.63 0.22
CA LYS A 10 21.94 -9.20 -0.06
C LYS A 10 21.53 -9.52 -1.50
N ARG A 11 22.43 -9.31 -2.48
CA ARG A 11 22.17 -9.66 -3.88
C ARG A 11 22.00 -11.17 -4.08
N LEU A 12 22.78 -11.99 -3.37
CA LEU A 12 22.65 -13.43 -3.37
C LEU A 12 21.31 -13.86 -2.77
N LEU A 13 20.93 -13.35 -1.59
CA LEU A 13 19.65 -13.63 -0.95
C LEU A 13 18.47 -13.22 -1.83
N TRP A 14 18.54 -12.05 -2.46
CA TRP A 14 17.55 -11.61 -3.45
C TRP A 14 17.40 -12.61 -4.60
N LYS A 15 18.51 -13.18 -5.09
CA LYS A 15 18.51 -14.22 -6.14
C LYS A 15 18.05 -15.58 -5.65
N LEU A 16 18.29 -15.95 -4.40
CA LEU A 16 17.86 -17.25 -3.86
C LEU A 16 16.37 -17.24 -3.50
N LEU A 17 15.86 -16.10 -3.03
CA LEU A 17 14.50 -15.96 -2.52
C LEU A 17 13.49 -15.50 -3.59
N GLN A 18 13.79 -15.65 -4.89
CA GLN A 18 12.91 -15.11 -5.94
C GLN A 18 11.53 -15.76 -5.98
N ARG A 19 11.41 -16.99 -5.48
CA ARG A 19 10.15 -17.76 -5.46
C ARG A 19 9.19 -17.35 -4.34
N ARG A 20 9.64 -16.55 -3.38
CA ARG A 20 8.86 -16.14 -2.20
C ARG A 20 9.05 -14.64 -1.95
N ARG A 21 8.64 -13.83 -2.92
CA ARG A 21 8.62 -12.37 -2.82
C ARG A 21 7.18 -11.92 -2.62
N VAL A 22 6.95 -11.11 -1.59
CA VAL A 22 5.65 -10.52 -1.28
C VAL A 22 5.81 -9.00 -1.29
N LEU A 23 4.94 -8.31 -2.01
CA LEU A 23 4.84 -6.85 -2.01
C LEU A 23 3.51 -6.47 -1.40
N ILE A 24 3.52 -5.70 -0.33
CA ILE A 24 2.34 -4.98 0.15
C ILE A 24 2.40 -3.58 -0.46
N LEU A 25 1.45 -3.25 -1.32
CA LEU A 25 1.28 -1.94 -1.93
C LEU A 25 -0.04 -1.33 -1.44
N GLY A 26 -0.03 -0.07 -1.08
CA GLY A 26 -1.23 0.70 -0.77
C GLY A 26 -0.85 2.14 -0.46
N ASP A 27 -1.83 3.02 -0.26
CA ASP A 27 -1.52 4.40 0.10
C ASP A 27 -1.01 4.52 1.55
N GLY A 28 -0.20 5.54 1.83
CA GLY A 28 0.17 5.92 3.20
C GLY A 28 -1.09 6.09 4.05
N ARG A 29 -1.04 5.60 5.30
CA ARG A 29 -2.18 5.57 6.25
C ARG A 29 -3.30 4.54 5.95
N SER A 30 -3.10 3.65 4.97
CA SER A 30 -4.04 2.55 4.66
C SER A 30 -3.87 1.29 5.53
N GLY A 31 -2.97 1.29 6.51
CA GLY A 31 -2.71 0.10 7.36
C GLY A 31 -1.63 -0.86 6.83
N THR A 32 -0.87 -0.46 5.80
CA THR A 32 0.19 -1.28 5.18
C THR A 32 1.28 -1.75 6.16
N THR A 33 1.62 -0.95 7.16
CA THR A 33 2.64 -1.30 8.17
C THR A 33 2.12 -2.39 9.10
N TRP A 34 0.89 -2.24 9.60
CA TRP A 34 0.21 -3.25 10.41
C TRP A 34 0.15 -4.58 9.67
N LEU A 35 -0.26 -4.56 8.40
CA LEU A 35 -0.34 -5.77 7.58
C LEU A 35 1.03 -6.43 7.37
N SER A 36 2.10 -5.64 7.18
CA SER A 36 3.47 -6.16 7.08
C SER A 36 3.92 -6.85 8.36
N GLU A 37 3.65 -6.24 9.52
CA GLU A 37 3.98 -6.79 10.85
C GLU A 37 3.17 -8.05 11.18
N LEU A 38 1.95 -8.15 10.65
CA LEU A 38 1.08 -9.31 10.77
C LEU A 38 1.56 -10.48 9.89
N ILE A 39 1.86 -10.24 8.62
CA ILE A 39 2.39 -11.27 7.71
C ILE A 39 3.75 -11.77 8.20
N ASN A 40 4.61 -10.85 8.66
CA ASN A 40 5.93 -11.21 9.17
C ASN A 40 5.93 -11.40 10.69
N PHE A 41 4.85 -11.96 11.27
CA PHE A 41 4.69 -12.03 12.72
C PHE A 41 5.81 -12.80 13.44
N ASP A 42 6.44 -13.72 12.74
CA ASP A 42 7.46 -14.63 13.24
C ASP A 42 8.85 -14.40 12.61
N ASN A 43 9.01 -13.26 11.92
CA ASN A 43 10.24 -12.82 11.27
C ASN A 43 10.83 -13.79 10.22
N ARG A 44 10.00 -14.63 9.57
CA ARG A 44 10.45 -15.55 8.50
C ARG A 44 10.80 -14.87 7.19
N TYR A 45 10.28 -13.66 6.94
CA TYR A 45 10.61 -12.86 5.78
C TYR A 45 11.71 -11.85 6.13
N ILE A 46 12.62 -11.63 5.18
CA ILE A 46 13.52 -10.48 5.23
C ILE A 46 12.68 -9.25 4.89
N ASP A 47 12.50 -8.39 5.88
CA ASP A 47 11.73 -7.16 5.76
C ASP A 47 12.49 -6.13 4.90
N CYS A 48 11.75 -5.43 4.05
CA CYS A 48 12.24 -4.34 3.23
C CYS A 48 11.20 -3.21 3.26
N PHE A 49 11.36 -2.35 4.25
CA PHE A 49 10.43 -1.25 4.52
C PHE A 49 10.67 -0.10 3.55
N GLU A 50 9.74 0.16 2.63
CA GLU A 50 9.72 1.31 1.69
C GLU A 50 11.04 1.59 0.94
N PRO A 51 11.70 0.57 0.34
CA PRO A 51 12.94 0.79 -0.43
C PRO A 51 12.81 1.77 -1.60
N LEU A 52 11.61 1.93 -2.18
CA LEU A 52 11.31 2.72 -3.38
C LEU A 52 10.72 4.09 -3.07
N HIS A 53 10.61 4.45 -1.79
CA HIS A 53 10.22 5.81 -1.40
C HIS A 53 11.16 6.82 -2.03
N GLY A 54 10.65 7.85 -2.72
CA GLY A 54 11.46 8.80 -3.50
C GLY A 54 12.64 9.40 -2.72
N ARG A 55 12.45 9.78 -1.46
CA ARG A 55 13.54 10.21 -0.55
C ARG A 55 14.72 9.24 -0.38
N ARG A 56 14.55 7.95 -0.69
CA ARG A 56 15.62 6.92 -0.67
C ARG A 56 16.24 6.67 -2.02
N ILE A 57 15.55 7.04 -3.09
CA ILE A 57 16.08 7.01 -4.45
C ILE A 57 16.81 8.33 -4.65
N VAL A 58 18.13 8.27 -4.80
CA VAL A 58 19.00 9.47 -4.80
C VAL A 58 18.53 10.56 -5.78
N LYS A 59 17.94 10.16 -6.92
CA LYS A 59 17.43 11.06 -7.98
C LYS A 59 16.09 11.75 -7.64
N LEU A 60 15.45 11.44 -6.51
CA LEU A 60 14.08 11.82 -6.17
C LEU A 60 13.97 12.52 -4.79
N ARG A 61 14.99 13.27 -4.36
CA ARG A 61 15.02 13.86 -3.00
C ARG A 61 13.82 14.78 -2.68
N ASP A 62 13.28 15.44 -3.69
CA ASP A 62 12.16 16.39 -3.67
C ASP A 62 10.80 15.75 -3.99
N ARG A 63 10.77 14.44 -4.27
CA ARG A 63 9.61 13.71 -4.78
C ARG A 63 9.40 12.44 -3.98
N LEU A 64 8.17 11.95 -3.97
CA LEU A 64 7.79 10.72 -3.29
C LEU A 64 7.60 9.58 -4.27
N TYR A 65 7.00 9.83 -5.44
CA TYR A 65 6.52 8.79 -6.34
C TYR A 65 7.50 8.53 -7.51
N PRO A 66 8.24 7.41 -7.51
CA PRO A 66 9.09 7.05 -8.64
C PRO A 66 8.27 6.65 -9.87
N THR A 67 8.84 6.94 -11.04
CA THR A 67 8.30 6.63 -12.36
C THR A 67 9.28 5.77 -13.15
N LYS A 68 8.88 5.30 -14.34
CA LYS A 68 9.76 4.49 -15.20
C LYS A 68 10.95 5.27 -15.76
N ASP A 69 10.86 6.59 -15.80
CA ASP A 69 11.98 7.46 -16.21
C ASP A 69 13.04 7.57 -15.09
N ASP A 70 12.64 7.35 -13.83
CA ASP A 70 13.55 7.45 -12.69
C ASP A 70 14.30 6.14 -12.43
N LEU A 71 13.68 5.01 -12.77
CA LEU A 71 14.18 3.67 -12.49
C LEU A 71 13.89 2.72 -13.65
N THR A 72 14.92 2.02 -14.11
CA THR A 72 14.78 0.80 -14.91
C THR A 72 14.35 -0.39 -14.04
N LEU A 73 13.84 -1.47 -14.65
CA LEU A 73 13.54 -2.72 -13.93
C LEU A 73 14.76 -3.26 -13.16
N THR A 74 15.96 -3.14 -13.74
CA THR A 74 17.20 -3.57 -13.07
C THR A 74 17.51 -2.70 -11.86
N GLU A 75 17.31 -1.39 -11.94
CA GLU A 75 17.48 -0.48 -10.80
C GLU A 75 16.42 -0.71 -9.72
N PHE A 76 15.17 -0.99 -10.09
CA PHE A 76 14.12 -1.41 -9.15
C PHE A 76 14.57 -2.63 -8.31
N GLN A 77 15.04 -3.69 -8.98
CA GLN A 77 15.51 -4.91 -8.30
C GLN A 77 16.75 -4.64 -7.43
N ARG A 78 17.69 -3.82 -7.91
CA ARG A 78 18.91 -3.44 -7.16
C ARG A 78 18.56 -2.62 -5.92
N THR A 79 17.64 -1.67 -6.03
CA THR A 79 17.21 -0.81 -4.92
C THR A 79 16.57 -1.64 -3.80
N ILE A 80 15.69 -2.59 -4.13
CA ILE A 80 15.11 -3.50 -3.14
C ILE A 80 16.21 -4.37 -2.50
N ALA A 81 17.07 -5.00 -3.31
CA ALA A 81 18.14 -5.85 -2.80
C ALA A 81 19.09 -5.08 -1.86
N ALA A 82 19.43 -3.82 -2.18
CA ALA A 82 20.30 -2.99 -1.32
C ALA A 82 19.68 -2.68 0.05
N ASN A 83 18.35 -2.58 0.12
CA ASN A 83 17.58 -2.17 1.29
C ASN A 83 17.05 -3.34 2.15
N LEU A 84 17.41 -4.58 1.85
CA LEU A 84 17.03 -5.73 2.68
C LEU A 84 17.52 -5.57 4.14
N ASN A 85 16.60 -5.67 5.11
CA ASN A 85 16.92 -5.56 6.53
C ASN A 85 17.25 -6.94 7.13
N LEU A 86 18.53 -7.30 7.06
CA LEU A 86 19.00 -8.60 7.57
C LEU A 86 19.03 -8.69 9.10
N ARG A 87 18.99 -7.57 9.84
CA ARG A 87 19.17 -7.55 11.29
C ARG A 87 18.07 -8.36 11.99
N ARG A 88 16.80 -8.07 11.68
CA ARG A 88 15.64 -8.77 12.26
C ARG A 88 15.63 -10.27 12.00
N THR A 89 16.04 -10.68 10.80
CA THR A 89 16.11 -12.10 10.42
C THR A 89 17.30 -12.81 11.08
N ILE A 90 18.46 -12.16 11.18
CA ILE A 90 19.64 -12.72 11.85
C ILE A 90 19.38 -12.91 13.34
N ASP A 91 18.76 -11.92 13.98
CA ASP A 91 18.46 -11.95 15.42
C ASP A 91 17.50 -13.10 15.79
N SER A 92 16.62 -13.53 14.87
CA SER A 92 15.71 -14.65 15.09
C SER A 92 16.36 -16.03 14.92
N ARG A 93 17.61 -16.11 14.42
CA ARG A 93 18.33 -17.35 14.06
C ARG A 93 17.58 -18.27 13.08
N ARG A 94 16.60 -17.72 12.34
CA ARG A 94 15.80 -18.48 11.37
C ARG A 94 16.36 -18.30 9.96
N VAL A 95 16.27 -19.37 9.17
CA VAL A 95 16.56 -19.28 7.73
C VAL A 95 15.42 -18.49 7.06
N PRO A 96 15.71 -17.37 6.37
CA PRO A 96 14.68 -16.59 5.71
C PRO A 96 13.97 -17.43 4.65
N LYS A 97 12.64 -17.36 4.65
CA LYS A 97 11.79 -18.03 3.67
C LYS A 97 11.53 -17.16 2.44
N GLY A 98 11.64 -15.85 2.57
CA GLY A 98 11.33 -14.93 1.48
C GLY A 98 11.72 -13.49 1.76
N VAL A 99 11.29 -12.60 0.87
CA VAL A 99 11.41 -11.15 1.03
C VAL A 99 10.01 -10.55 1.12
N LEU A 100 9.77 -9.75 2.15
CA LEU A 100 8.56 -8.96 2.30
C LEU A 100 8.91 -7.49 2.08
N VAL A 101 8.37 -6.91 1.01
CA VAL A 101 8.52 -5.50 0.69
C VAL A 101 7.22 -4.80 1.02
N LYS A 102 7.31 -3.67 1.71
CA LYS A 102 6.17 -2.78 1.95
C LYS A 102 6.40 -1.48 1.21
N GLU A 103 5.42 -1.02 0.44
CA GLU A 103 5.50 0.23 -0.31
C GLU A 103 4.25 1.08 -0.19
N ILE A 104 4.46 2.41 -0.22
CA ILE A 104 3.38 3.41 -0.29
C ILE A 104 3.50 4.37 -1.47
N THR A 105 4.60 4.33 -2.21
CA THR A 105 4.87 5.28 -3.31
C THR A 105 5.05 4.61 -4.67
N ALA A 106 5.13 3.27 -4.72
CA ALA A 106 5.48 2.53 -5.93
C ALA A 106 4.33 2.32 -6.94
N HIS A 107 3.21 3.03 -6.80
CA HIS A 107 2.00 2.85 -7.62
C HIS A 107 2.28 3.03 -9.13
N LEU A 108 3.13 4.00 -9.49
CA LEU A 108 3.46 4.35 -10.88
C LEU A 108 4.42 3.36 -11.57
N ILE A 109 5.06 2.49 -10.78
CA ILE A 109 6.00 1.45 -11.23
C ILE A 109 5.60 0.06 -10.74
N ALA A 110 4.33 -0.13 -10.38
CA ALA A 110 3.84 -1.37 -9.79
C ALA A 110 4.02 -2.59 -10.72
N ASP A 111 4.08 -2.38 -12.03
CA ASP A 111 4.34 -3.43 -13.02
C ASP A 111 5.76 -4.00 -12.94
N TYR A 112 6.74 -3.27 -12.40
CA TYR A 112 8.06 -3.82 -12.13
C TYR A 112 8.06 -4.88 -11.04
N ALA A 113 7.13 -4.78 -10.07
CA ALA A 113 6.94 -5.82 -9.07
C ALA A 113 6.43 -7.10 -9.73
N TYR A 114 5.47 -6.99 -10.65
CA TYR A 114 5.00 -8.12 -11.44
C TYR A 114 6.15 -8.77 -12.23
N GLN A 115 6.91 -7.98 -13.00
CA GLN A 115 8.07 -8.45 -13.76
C GLN A 115 9.19 -9.03 -12.88
N SER A 116 9.15 -8.77 -11.57
CA SER A 116 10.07 -9.29 -10.57
C SER A 116 9.50 -10.45 -9.75
N ASN A 117 8.43 -11.09 -10.23
CA ASN A 117 7.79 -12.27 -9.61
C ASN A 117 7.34 -12.05 -8.17
N PHE A 118 6.76 -10.88 -7.87
CA PHE A 118 6.11 -10.65 -6.59
C PHE A 118 4.70 -11.24 -6.56
N ASN A 119 4.32 -11.82 -5.42
CA ASN A 119 2.93 -11.89 -5.00
C ASN A 119 2.55 -10.50 -4.46
N ILE A 120 1.60 -9.83 -5.10
CA ILE A 120 1.26 -8.46 -4.78
C ILE A 120 -0.01 -8.47 -3.94
N ILE A 121 0.04 -7.82 -2.78
CA ILE A 121 -1.13 -7.55 -1.94
C ILE A 121 -1.40 -6.05 -2.09
N LEU A 122 -2.46 -5.70 -2.82
CA LEU A 122 -2.94 -4.34 -2.96
C LEU A 122 -3.93 -4.06 -1.83
N LEU A 123 -3.48 -3.33 -0.81
CA LEU A 123 -4.28 -2.90 0.31
C LEU A 123 -4.95 -1.57 -0.02
N ILE A 124 -6.29 -1.56 0.03
CA ILE A 124 -7.12 -0.38 -0.23
C ILE A 124 -7.87 -0.04 1.06
N ARG A 125 -7.98 1.25 1.38
CA ARG A 125 -8.77 1.77 2.50
C ARG A 125 -9.61 2.93 2.00
N ASN A 126 -10.75 3.17 2.65
CA ASN A 126 -11.67 4.26 2.34
C ASN A 126 -10.91 5.59 2.10
N PRO A 127 -11.14 6.26 0.96
CA PRO A 127 -10.40 7.46 0.57
C PRO A 127 -10.50 8.59 1.59
N LEU A 128 -11.68 8.80 2.18
CA LEU A 128 -11.92 9.88 3.13
C LEU A 128 -11.23 9.57 4.46
N ALA A 129 -11.24 8.31 4.92
CA ALA A 129 -10.50 7.90 6.11
C ALA A 129 -8.98 8.08 5.94
N VAL A 130 -8.44 7.76 4.76
CA VAL A 130 -7.02 7.96 4.43
C VAL A 130 -6.68 9.45 4.35
N ALA A 131 -7.48 10.23 3.63
CA ALA A 131 -7.28 11.66 3.45
C ALA A 131 -7.34 12.42 4.78
N HIS A 132 -8.33 12.12 5.62
CA HIS A 132 -8.43 12.66 6.97
C HIS A 132 -7.20 12.25 7.80
N SER A 133 -6.81 10.96 7.79
CA SER A 133 -5.62 10.56 8.52
C SER A 133 -4.37 11.27 8.02
N LYS A 134 -4.23 11.58 6.73
CA LYS A 134 -3.07 12.31 6.19
C LYS A 134 -3.09 13.79 6.52
N SER A 135 -4.27 14.43 6.54
CA SER A 135 -4.41 15.86 6.82
C SER A 135 -3.90 16.23 8.23
N LEU A 136 -3.95 15.27 9.16
CA LEU A 136 -3.41 15.38 10.51
C LEU A 136 -1.87 15.31 10.60
N TYR A 137 -1.17 14.86 9.55
CA TYR A 137 0.29 14.69 9.57
C TYR A 137 0.96 15.32 8.34
N GLY A 138 1.44 16.55 8.43
CA GLY A 138 2.34 17.15 7.43
C GLY A 138 1.89 17.04 5.96
N TYR A 139 2.86 17.13 5.05
CA TYR A 139 2.66 17.03 3.61
C TYR A 139 3.04 15.64 3.08
N TRP A 140 2.09 14.99 2.40
CA TRP A 140 2.24 13.63 1.82
C TRP A 140 2.46 13.64 0.30
N HIS A 141 2.77 14.81 -0.28
CA HIS A 141 3.18 15.00 -1.66
C HIS A 141 3.79 16.41 -1.81
N THR A 142 4.40 16.67 -2.97
CA THR A 142 4.87 17.99 -3.42
C THR A 142 4.23 18.34 -4.79
N ASP A 143 4.32 19.60 -5.24
CA ASP A 143 3.82 19.96 -6.58
C ASP A 143 4.46 19.11 -7.70
N PRO A 144 5.78 18.81 -7.67
CA PRO A 144 6.38 17.84 -8.59
C PRO A 144 5.75 16.45 -8.53
N ASP A 145 5.29 15.99 -7.36
CA ASP A 145 4.58 14.72 -7.25
C ASP A 145 3.22 14.79 -7.96
N LEU A 146 2.45 15.87 -7.79
CA LEU A 146 1.17 16.04 -8.47
C LEU A 146 1.34 16.05 -9.99
N GLY A 147 2.37 16.75 -10.50
CA GLY A 147 2.72 16.73 -11.93
C GLY A 147 3.05 15.33 -12.46
N ARG A 148 3.65 14.47 -11.63
CA ARG A 148 3.88 13.06 -11.99
C ARG A 148 2.59 12.24 -11.96
N LEU A 149 1.78 12.39 -10.91
CA LEU A 149 0.52 11.66 -10.78
C LEU A 149 -0.45 11.98 -11.93
N THR A 150 -0.37 13.20 -12.47
CA THR A 150 -1.21 13.70 -13.56
C THR A 150 -0.51 13.72 -14.93
N MET A 151 0.67 13.10 -15.07
CA MET A 151 1.43 13.13 -16.33
C MET A 151 0.70 12.47 -17.51
N ASP A 152 -0.23 11.56 -17.23
CA ASP A 152 -1.08 10.95 -18.25
C ASP A 152 -2.23 11.89 -18.59
N SER A 153 -2.50 12.10 -19.88
CA SER A 153 -3.52 13.05 -20.34
C SER A 153 -4.90 12.78 -19.74
N SER A 154 -5.29 11.50 -19.56
CA SER A 154 -6.60 11.16 -18.98
C SER A 154 -6.71 11.57 -17.51
N PHE A 155 -5.59 11.55 -16.77
CA PHE A 155 -5.56 11.99 -15.37
C PHE A 155 -5.41 13.51 -15.26
N SER A 156 -4.63 14.12 -16.15
CA SER A 156 -4.50 15.59 -16.25
C SER A 156 -5.84 16.27 -16.50
N GLU A 157 -6.66 15.72 -17.41
CA GLU A 157 -7.99 16.25 -17.70
C GLU A 157 -8.94 16.16 -16.50
N ILE A 158 -8.91 15.05 -15.75
CA ILE A 158 -9.74 14.92 -14.54
C ILE A 158 -9.26 15.88 -13.46
N HIS A 159 -7.95 15.99 -13.23
CA HIS A 159 -7.38 16.93 -12.27
C HIS A 159 -7.76 18.37 -12.59
N LYS A 160 -7.68 18.78 -13.87
CA LYS A 160 -8.14 20.10 -14.31
C LYS A 160 -9.62 20.33 -13.99
N LYS A 161 -10.48 19.33 -14.19
CA LYS A 161 -11.90 19.43 -13.81
C LYS A 161 -12.10 19.60 -12.30
N CYS A 162 -11.32 18.91 -11.47
CA CYS A 162 -11.33 19.09 -10.03
C CYS A 162 -10.99 20.54 -9.65
N MET A 163 -9.94 21.10 -10.26
CA MET A 163 -9.50 22.48 -10.03
C MET A 163 -10.57 23.50 -10.47
N GLU A 164 -11.11 23.35 -11.68
CA GLU A 164 -12.16 24.24 -12.23
C GLU A 164 -13.45 24.19 -11.42
N SER A 165 -13.76 23.04 -10.82
CA SER A 165 -14.94 22.82 -9.99
C SER A 165 -14.71 23.13 -8.51
N SER A 166 -13.54 23.67 -8.15
CA SER A 166 -13.16 23.96 -6.75
C SER A 166 -13.26 22.74 -5.83
N LEU A 167 -12.92 21.55 -6.33
CA LEU A 167 -12.96 20.28 -5.57
C LEU A 167 -11.64 19.96 -4.86
N THR A 168 -10.68 20.88 -4.82
CA THR A 168 -9.35 20.70 -4.19
C THR A 168 -9.00 21.90 -3.30
N THR A 169 -10.02 22.54 -2.72
CA THR A 169 -9.88 23.75 -1.90
C THR A 169 -9.34 23.49 -0.50
N SER A 170 -9.30 22.23 -0.06
CA SER A 170 -8.76 21.82 1.23
C SER A 170 -7.75 20.69 1.08
N ARG A 171 -6.84 20.56 2.05
CA ARG A 171 -5.87 19.46 2.11
C ARG A 171 -6.54 18.09 2.17
N PHE A 172 -7.72 18.02 2.79
CA PHE A 172 -8.51 16.79 2.84
C PHE A 172 -8.95 16.38 1.43
N LEU A 173 -9.58 17.28 0.69
CA LEU A 173 -10.02 17.03 -0.69
C LEU A 173 -8.86 16.72 -1.64
N GLU A 174 -7.76 17.46 -1.52
CA GLU A 174 -6.52 17.20 -2.26
C GLU A 174 -5.97 15.78 -2.00
N TYR A 175 -6.01 15.30 -0.75
CA TYR A 175 -5.60 13.93 -0.45
C TYR A 175 -6.59 12.86 -0.94
N VAL A 176 -7.88 13.18 -1.06
CA VAL A 176 -8.86 12.30 -1.74
C VAL A 176 -8.51 12.18 -3.22
N GLU A 177 -8.16 13.28 -3.88
CA GLU A 177 -7.70 13.25 -5.27
C GLU A 177 -6.42 12.43 -5.44
N ILE A 178 -5.42 12.64 -4.59
CA ILE A 178 -4.16 11.89 -4.64
C ILE A 178 -4.42 10.40 -4.45
N TRP A 179 -5.29 10.02 -3.50
CA TRP A 179 -5.70 8.63 -3.34
C TRP A 179 -6.28 8.08 -4.64
N CYS A 180 -7.17 8.83 -5.31
CA CYS A 180 -7.76 8.41 -6.58
C CYS A 180 -6.70 8.21 -7.66
N LEU A 181 -5.78 9.15 -7.81
CA LEU A 181 -4.67 9.07 -8.76
C LEU A 181 -3.80 7.83 -8.51
N LEU A 182 -3.44 7.54 -7.26
CA LEU A 182 -2.60 6.40 -6.90
C LEU A 182 -3.26 5.06 -7.24
N TYR A 183 -4.54 4.87 -6.90
CA TYR A 183 -5.22 3.61 -7.22
C TYR A 183 -5.57 3.49 -8.71
N ARG A 184 -5.83 4.59 -9.41
CA ARG A 184 -5.95 4.56 -10.89
C ARG A 184 -4.66 4.11 -11.56
N TRP A 185 -3.51 4.60 -11.09
CA TRP A 185 -2.21 4.14 -11.53
C TRP A 185 -1.97 2.66 -11.19
N ALA A 186 -2.24 2.24 -9.96
CA ALA A 186 -2.08 0.85 -9.56
C ALA A 186 -2.96 -0.08 -10.41
N PHE A 187 -4.24 0.25 -10.60
CA PHE A 187 -5.12 -0.57 -11.43
C PHE A 187 -4.66 -0.64 -12.87
N ARG A 188 -4.19 0.47 -13.46
CA ARG A 188 -3.62 0.47 -14.81
C ARG A 188 -2.37 -0.41 -14.92
N ASN A 189 -1.45 -0.27 -13.97
CA ASN A 189 -0.15 -0.96 -14.01
C ASN A 189 -0.26 -2.45 -13.63
N LEU A 190 -1.22 -2.81 -12.77
CA LEU A 190 -1.45 -4.17 -12.31
C LEU A 190 -2.43 -4.96 -13.19
N LYS A 191 -3.18 -4.30 -14.08
CA LYS A 191 -4.04 -4.93 -15.09
C LYS A 191 -3.30 -5.85 -16.06
N VAL A 192 -1.98 -5.73 -16.10
CA VAL A 192 -1.14 -6.43 -17.07
C VAL A 192 -0.65 -7.74 -16.45
N ARG A 193 -1.44 -8.79 -16.69
CA ARG A 193 -1.05 -10.23 -16.72
C ARG A 193 -1.15 -10.98 -15.39
N GLY A 194 -2.29 -11.65 -15.20
CA GLY A 194 -2.35 -12.89 -14.45
C GLY A 194 -2.70 -12.76 -12.97
N ASN A 195 -2.98 -13.92 -12.38
CA ASN A 195 -3.62 -14.08 -11.09
C ASN A 195 -2.59 -13.95 -9.94
N THR A 196 -1.74 -12.90 -9.88
CA THR A 196 -0.69 -12.70 -8.84
C THR A 196 -0.94 -11.52 -7.89
N THR A 197 -1.90 -10.65 -8.20
CA THR A 197 -2.37 -9.59 -7.31
C THR A 197 -3.52 -10.09 -6.44
N THR A 198 -3.51 -9.78 -5.15
CA THR A 198 -4.64 -9.94 -4.25
C THR A 198 -5.04 -8.59 -3.71
N VAL A 199 -6.32 -8.25 -3.88
CA VAL A 199 -6.92 -7.04 -3.33
C VAL A 199 -7.41 -7.35 -1.92
N ILE A 200 -7.10 -6.46 -0.98
CA ILE A 200 -7.62 -6.48 0.38
C ILE A 200 -8.17 -5.10 0.70
N PHE A 201 -9.41 -5.05 1.20
CA PHE A 201 -9.96 -3.83 1.78
C PHE A 201 -9.67 -3.82 3.27
N TYR A 202 -9.16 -2.70 3.77
CA TYR A 202 -8.85 -2.53 5.19
C TYR A 202 -10.10 -2.72 6.06
N GLU A 203 -11.24 -2.23 5.63
CA GLU A 203 -12.50 -2.35 6.36
C GLU A 203 -12.89 -3.82 6.53
N ASN A 204 -12.68 -4.65 5.49
CA ASN A 204 -12.95 -6.08 5.56
C ASN A 204 -11.98 -6.81 6.50
N LEU A 205 -10.72 -6.36 6.61
CA LEU A 205 -9.79 -6.91 7.62
C LEU A 205 -10.24 -6.62 9.05
N MET A 206 -11.01 -5.55 9.25
CA MET A 206 -11.51 -5.16 10.57
C MET A 206 -12.82 -5.85 10.92
N THR A 207 -13.66 -6.16 9.93
CA THR A 207 -15.00 -6.75 10.12
C THR A 207 -15.03 -8.27 9.94
N ASP A 208 -14.20 -8.83 9.06
CA ASP A 208 -14.10 -10.25 8.70
C ASP A 208 -12.64 -10.72 8.74
N ARG A 209 -12.02 -10.43 9.89
CA ARG A 209 -10.58 -10.52 10.11
C ARG A 209 -9.99 -11.88 9.79
N GLU A 210 -10.60 -12.96 10.28
CA GLU A 210 -10.10 -14.31 10.10
C GLU A 210 -10.06 -14.73 8.63
N THR A 211 -11.18 -14.60 7.93
CA THR A 211 -11.30 -14.96 6.51
C THR A 211 -10.35 -14.13 5.65
N GLN A 212 -10.25 -12.82 5.89
CA GLN A 212 -9.36 -11.96 5.11
C GLN A 212 -7.89 -12.32 5.35
N ILE A 213 -7.49 -12.63 6.59
CA ILE A 213 -6.13 -13.06 6.92
C ILE A 213 -5.83 -14.43 6.30
N GLU A 214 -6.74 -15.40 6.42
CA GLU A 214 -6.59 -16.72 5.80
C GLU A 214 -6.33 -16.58 4.29
N ARG A 215 -7.11 -15.74 3.60
CA ARG A 215 -6.95 -15.46 2.17
C ARG A 215 -5.60 -14.84 1.83
N ILE A 216 -5.07 -13.96 2.68
CA ILE A 216 -3.71 -13.41 2.54
C ILE A 216 -2.65 -14.52 2.66
N PHE A 217 -2.76 -15.39 3.66
CA PHE A 217 -1.80 -16.48 3.86
C PHE A 217 -1.88 -17.54 2.75
N ALA A 218 -3.08 -17.87 2.29
CA ALA A 218 -3.28 -18.73 1.13
C ALA A 218 -2.62 -18.15 -0.12
N ARG A 219 -2.77 -16.83 -0.34
CA ARG A 219 -2.15 -16.14 -1.47
C ARG A 219 -0.64 -16.27 -1.51
N ILE A 220 0.01 -16.13 -0.36
CA ILE A 220 1.48 -16.19 -0.26
C ILE A 220 2.00 -17.64 -0.09
N ASN A 221 1.13 -18.65 -0.28
CA ASN A 221 1.41 -20.09 -0.11
C ASN A 221 1.87 -20.47 1.30
N GLU A 222 1.22 -19.91 2.32
CA GLU A 222 1.52 -20.14 3.74
C GLU A 222 0.24 -20.53 4.52
N THR A 223 -0.72 -21.22 3.89
CA THR A 223 -1.96 -21.71 4.55
C THR A 223 -1.67 -22.61 5.75
N GLU A 224 -0.72 -23.54 5.61
CA GLU A 224 -0.33 -24.43 6.71
C GLU A 224 0.19 -23.64 7.91
N LEU A 225 0.91 -22.54 7.65
CA LEU A 225 1.39 -21.67 8.72
C LEU A 225 0.23 -20.97 9.42
N PHE A 226 -0.71 -20.44 8.65
CA PHE A 226 -1.90 -19.80 9.21
C PHE A 226 -2.64 -20.78 10.11
N ASN A 227 -2.89 -22.00 9.65
CA ASN A 227 -3.58 -23.02 10.44
C ASN A 227 -2.82 -23.39 11.73
N ALA A 228 -1.49 -23.52 11.65
CA ALA A 228 -0.67 -23.85 12.81
C ALA A 228 -0.55 -22.73 13.86
N HIS A 229 -0.78 -21.47 13.46
CA HIS A 229 -0.63 -20.30 14.35
C HIS A 229 -1.86 -19.38 14.34
N LYS A 230 -3.04 -19.92 14.02
CA LYS A 230 -4.26 -19.15 13.79
C LYS A 230 -4.55 -18.21 14.94
N ASP A 231 -4.65 -18.73 16.16
CA ASP A 231 -4.96 -17.93 17.35
C ASP A 231 -3.93 -16.82 17.59
N LEU A 232 -2.64 -17.12 17.41
CA LEU A 232 -1.58 -16.12 17.57
C LEU A 232 -1.69 -15.00 16.54
N ILE A 233 -1.92 -15.34 15.27
CA ILE A 233 -2.04 -14.37 14.17
C ILE A 233 -3.30 -13.51 14.38
N ILE A 234 -4.43 -14.13 14.69
CA ILE A 234 -5.70 -13.44 14.95
C ILE A 234 -5.57 -12.51 16.16
N ASN A 235 -5.00 -12.98 17.28
CA ASN A 235 -4.77 -12.14 18.45
C ASN A 235 -3.83 -10.97 18.14
N LYS A 236 -2.73 -11.21 17.41
CA LYS A 236 -1.81 -10.13 16.99
C LYS A 236 -2.48 -9.10 16.10
N SER A 237 -3.42 -9.53 15.26
CA SER A 237 -4.15 -8.63 14.37
C SER A 237 -5.14 -7.70 15.12
N ALA A 238 -5.46 -7.99 16.38
CA ALA A 238 -6.21 -7.07 17.24
C ALA A 238 -5.33 -5.93 17.80
N THR A 239 -4.00 -6.10 17.77
CA THR A 239 -3.05 -5.10 18.23
C THR A 239 -2.73 -4.09 17.12
N PRO A 240 -2.77 -2.78 17.40
CA PRO A 240 -2.33 -1.75 16.46
C PRO A 240 -0.84 -1.84 16.14
N SER A 241 -0.42 -1.26 15.00
CA SER A 241 1.00 -1.24 14.62
C SER A 241 1.84 -0.39 15.55
N ALA A 242 3.15 -0.65 15.59
CA ALA A 242 4.11 0.17 16.34
C ALA A 242 4.24 1.62 15.84
N LYS A 243 3.57 1.98 14.74
CA LYS A 243 3.54 3.33 14.14
C LYS A 243 2.23 4.07 14.38
N THR A 244 1.31 3.47 15.14
CA THR A 244 0.05 4.08 15.56
C THR A 244 0.30 4.95 16.80
N THR A 245 -0.20 6.19 16.83
CA THR A 245 -0.06 7.09 18.00
C THR A 245 -1.13 6.78 19.05
N ASP A 246 -0.84 7.02 20.33
CA ASP A 246 -1.68 6.63 21.47
C ASP A 246 -3.17 7.06 21.36
N ASP A 247 -3.46 8.22 20.76
CA ASP A 247 -4.83 8.71 20.52
C ASP A 247 -5.67 7.83 19.57
N SER A 248 -5.03 7.14 18.63
CA SER A 248 -5.72 6.25 17.68
C SER A 248 -5.93 4.82 18.19
N THR A 249 -5.40 4.52 19.38
CA THR A 249 -5.35 3.17 19.98
C THR A 249 -6.56 2.89 20.86
N GLN A 250 -7.21 3.92 21.42
CA GLN A 250 -8.32 3.75 22.37
C GLN A 250 -9.62 3.26 21.72
N GLN A 251 -9.70 3.17 20.40
CA GLN A 251 -10.88 2.67 19.70
C GLN A 251 -10.47 1.73 18.56
N ALA A 252 -10.03 0.51 18.86
CA ALA A 252 -9.88 -0.51 17.81
C ALA A 252 -11.27 -1.07 17.45
N GLY A 253 -11.81 -0.70 16.29
CA GLY A 253 -13.06 -1.26 15.75
C GLY A 253 -13.72 -0.40 14.67
N ALA A 254 -14.75 -0.92 14.01
CA ALA A 254 -15.48 -0.23 12.93
C ALA A 254 -16.06 1.15 13.33
N ARG A 255 -16.25 1.40 14.63
CA ARG A 255 -16.69 2.69 15.17
C ARG A 255 -15.63 3.79 15.08
N ALA A 256 -14.36 3.44 15.24
CA ALA A 256 -13.27 4.41 15.18
C ALA A 256 -12.97 4.88 13.76
N GLU A 257 -13.29 4.02 12.78
CA GLU A 257 -13.08 4.34 11.39
C GLU A 257 -14.07 5.39 10.85
N LYS A 258 -15.10 5.75 11.63
CA LYS A 258 -16.08 6.79 11.27
C LYS A 258 -15.80 8.15 11.92
N HIS A 259 -14.73 8.30 12.71
CA HIS A 259 -14.42 9.57 13.38
C HIS A 259 -14.23 10.76 12.44
N TRP A 260 -13.72 10.50 11.24
CA TRP A 260 -13.51 11.55 10.25
C TRP A 260 -14.84 12.19 9.79
N LEU A 261 -15.99 11.49 9.88
CA LEU A 261 -17.30 12.05 9.53
C LEU A 261 -17.66 13.25 10.42
N ALA A 262 -17.23 13.25 11.68
CA ALA A 262 -17.48 14.36 12.59
C ALA A 262 -16.50 15.54 12.39
N SER A 263 -15.44 15.34 11.60
CA SER A 263 -14.37 16.32 11.40
C SER A 263 -14.51 17.15 10.12
N HIS A 264 -15.48 16.82 9.27
CA HIS A 264 -15.69 17.43 7.96
C HIS A 264 -17.16 17.80 7.78
N SER A 265 -17.44 18.89 7.05
CA SER A 265 -18.82 19.29 6.79
C SER A 265 -19.48 18.33 5.78
N PRO A 266 -20.82 18.22 5.78
CA PRO A 266 -21.53 17.43 4.78
C PRO A 266 -21.14 17.81 3.34
N GLU A 267 -20.98 19.11 3.07
CA GLU A 267 -20.61 19.63 1.77
C GLU A 267 -19.19 19.20 1.36
N GLU A 268 -18.22 19.22 2.28
CA GLU A 268 -16.85 18.75 2.01
C GLU A 268 -16.82 17.23 1.77
N ILE A 269 -17.67 16.46 2.46
CA ILE A 269 -17.85 15.02 2.23
C ILE A 269 -18.45 14.76 0.84
N ASP A 270 -19.47 15.52 0.44
CA ASP A 270 -20.08 15.41 -0.88
C ASP A 270 -19.09 15.75 -1.99
N GLN A 271 -18.28 16.79 -1.81
CA GLN A 271 -17.18 17.15 -2.72
C GLN A 271 -16.14 16.04 -2.82
N ALA A 272 -15.75 15.42 -1.70
CA ALA A 272 -14.82 14.29 -1.71
C ALA A 272 -15.36 13.11 -2.54
N TYR A 273 -16.65 12.79 -2.39
CA TYR A 273 -17.27 11.74 -3.19
C TYR A 273 -17.44 12.11 -4.66
N GLU A 274 -17.60 13.40 -4.98
CA GLU A 274 -17.57 13.86 -6.37
C GLU A 274 -16.20 13.65 -7.01
N ILE A 275 -15.09 13.92 -6.30
CA ILE A 275 -13.75 13.56 -6.77
C ILE A 275 -13.65 12.06 -7.06
N VAL A 276 -14.09 11.22 -6.13
CA VAL A 276 -14.08 9.75 -6.29
C VAL A 276 -14.91 9.32 -7.51
N ARG A 277 -16.04 9.99 -7.79
CA ARG A 277 -16.89 9.78 -8.97
C ARG A 277 -16.20 10.20 -10.26
N LEU A 278 -15.56 11.37 -10.30
CA LEU A 278 -14.82 11.87 -11.46
C LEU A 278 -13.68 10.94 -11.88
N TYR A 279 -13.00 10.32 -10.93
CA TYR A 279 -11.97 9.31 -11.20
C TYR A 279 -12.53 7.90 -11.50
N GLY A 280 -13.86 7.72 -11.46
CA GLY A 280 -14.52 6.46 -11.74
C GLY A 280 -14.20 5.36 -10.73
N LEU A 281 -14.11 5.74 -9.45
CA LEU A 281 -13.84 4.84 -8.32
C LEU A 281 -15.02 4.73 -7.32
N TYR A 282 -16.14 5.39 -7.62
CA TYR A 282 -17.34 5.42 -6.78
C TYR A 282 -18.04 4.05 -6.69
N ASP A 283 -17.78 3.17 -7.66
CA ASP A 283 -18.20 1.77 -7.64
C ASP A 283 -17.39 0.91 -6.65
N ILE A 284 -16.28 1.43 -6.11
CA ILE A 284 -15.46 0.79 -5.07
C ILE A 284 -15.83 1.38 -3.70
N TYR A 285 -15.76 2.70 -3.56
CA TYR A 285 -16.18 3.43 -2.35
C TYR A 285 -17.17 4.52 -2.72
N ASN A 286 -18.41 4.36 -2.26
CA ASN A 286 -19.46 5.37 -2.33
C ASN A 286 -19.67 6.01 -0.95
N ASP A 287 -20.81 6.67 -0.79
CA ASP A 287 -21.36 7.19 0.46
C ASP A 287 -21.53 6.13 1.58
N GLU A 288 -21.42 4.84 1.23
CA GLU A 288 -21.31 3.78 2.23
C GLU A 288 -19.88 3.70 2.79
N PHE A 289 -19.80 3.39 4.08
CA PHE A 289 -18.51 3.24 4.75
C PHE A 289 -17.72 2.01 4.22
N ALA A 290 -18.43 0.92 3.92
CA ALA A 290 -17.85 -0.33 3.46
C ALA A 290 -17.59 -0.29 1.94
N PRO A 291 -16.59 -1.05 1.44
CA PRO A 291 -16.37 -1.18 0.00
C PRO A 291 -17.58 -1.86 -0.67
N ARG A 292 -18.09 -1.31 -1.78
CA ARG A 292 -19.20 -1.92 -2.53
C ARG A 292 -18.79 -3.16 -3.31
N GLN A 293 -17.56 -3.14 -3.83
CA GLN A 293 -17.02 -4.26 -4.58
C GLN A 293 -16.38 -5.28 -3.65
N THR A 294 -16.61 -6.55 -3.96
CA THR A 294 -15.81 -7.61 -3.35
C THR A 294 -14.39 -7.54 -3.90
N ALA A 295 -13.42 -7.90 -3.07
CA ALA A 295 -12.03 -7.93 -3.49
C ALA A 295 -11.81 -8.85 -4.71
N THR A 296 -12.52 -9.98 -4.78
CA THR A 296 -12.49 -10.90 -5.92
C THR A 296 -13.06 -10.28 -7.20
N SER A 297 -14.10 -9.44 -7.12
CA SER A 297 -14.61 -8.70 -8.27
C SER A 297 -13.55 -7.74 -8.82
N LEU A 298 -12.86 -7.01 -7.93
CA LEU A 298 -11.82 -6.09 -8.34
C LEU A 298 -10.59 -6.82 -8.91
N GLU A 299 -10.20 -7.95 -8.32
CA GLU A 299 -9.14 -8.82 -8.86
C GLU A 299 -9.45 -9.29 -10.29
N LYS A 300 -10.70 -9.67 -10.57
CA LYS A 300 -11.11 -10.04 -11.94
C LYS A 300 -11.01 -8.88 -12.93
N ARG A 301 -11.18 -7.63 -12.48
CA ARG A 301 -10.97 -6.43 -13.31
C ARG A 301 -9.47 -6.13 -13.55
N LEU A 302 -8.59 -6.71 -12.74
CA LEU A 302 -7.13 -6.59 -12.84
C LEU A 302 -6.47 -7.78 -13.57
N ALA A 303 -7.16 -8.90 -13.73
CA ALA A 303 -6.66 -10.09 -14.43
C ALA A 303 -6.87 -9.98 -15.94
#